data_AF-A0A9N8Z5A7-F1
#
_entry.id   AF-A0A9N8Z5A7-F1
#
_cell.length_a   1.000
_cell.length_b   1.000
_cell.length_c   1.000
_cell.angle_alpha   90.00
_cell.angle_beta   90.00
_cell.angle_gamma   90.00
#
_symmetry.space_group_name_H-M   'P 1'
#
loop_
_entity.id
_entity.type
_entity.pdbx_description
1 polymer ?
#
loop_
_entity_poly.entity_id
_entity_poly.type
_entity_poly.pdbx_seq_one_letter_code
_entity_poly.pdbx_strand_id
1 'polypeptide(L)'
;SNPIIKLPERSDKQRQHSVGCNKLQIRVKQNREQLESFKTKIVHKKSCAPNPYKIKFDPLDRLFQASNKIAFLNFRQSYGHVNALLDQNVGQTCIRDAATHERRLFTTVDDGLPKFNERPTFEPPTPLRAPGPLTVDKLIRGANVLAQICDLEDVKSYISKLYQRHEEITSSIDSLESIGKKQKLDLERIRGLQQNIESRDNLINSNQQLDSASFAEEIQYEQREILALESLIEEHNEMLGLLESKLQNEKQLFRESEENDSSYRTDSLIFSESLDSIEQLQKLSQLREQLESKHEILQQLDAQLIGTSESPTYEGVEEGEFGRLKLKYESILTKADASFSNQNSEQLNRIQHVMSTAVGTLQQLLEVRERYELLNFDLDLIREINSTLVDHVAEFQGENHLPELLDNIPTPQIILSAIILQIIRDEGGELPLTELKDRIGNLARQREMTEFEGINALYTLVANRLITIDRSEKTNPVRANIWSI
;
A
#
# COMPACT_ATOMS: atom_id res chain seq x y z
N SER A 1 11.82 1.98 -29.69
CA SER A 1 11.55 3.39 -29.36
C SER A 1 11.39 3.51 -27.87
N ASN A 2 11.99 4.54 -27.28
CA ASN A 2 12.07 4.90 -25.85
C ASN A 2 13.08 4.14 -24.96
N PRO A 3 14.11 4.84 -24.45
CA PRO A 3 15.20 4.29 -23.65
C PRO A 3 14.93 4.36 -22.14
N ILE A 4 15.58 3.46 -21.41
CA ILE A 4 15.65 3.38 -19.96
C ILE A 4 16.58 4.49 -19.44
N ILE A 5 16.05 5.36 -18.59
CA ILE A 5 16.78 6.43 -17.89
C ILE A 5 17.45 5.81 -16.66
N LYS A 6 18.78 5.81 -16.62
CA LYS A 6 19.58 5.56 -15.41
C LYS A 6 19.88 6.89 -14.71
N LEU A 7 19.54 6.98 -13.43
CA LEU A 7 19.91 8.07 -12.52
C LEU A 7 21.41 7.98 -12.12
N PRO A 8 22.12 9.11 -11.93
CA PRO A 8 23.52 9.09 -11.50
C PRO A 8 23.69 9.18 -9.98
N GLU A 9 24.69 8.44 -9.50
CA GLU A 9 25.13 8.30 -8.11
C GLU A 9 25.61 9.61 -7.48
N ARG A 10 25.22 9.84 -6.23
CA ARG A 10 25.71 10.88 -5.33
C ARG A 10 26.79 10.30 -4.42
N SER A 11 28.06 10.60 -4.67
CA SER A 11 29.09 10.62 -3.62
C SER A 11 30.37 11.20 -4.19
N ASP A 12 30.76 12.41 -3.77
CA ASP A 12 32.17 12.87 -3.75
C ASP A 12 32.32 14.30 -3.19
N LYS A 13 31.25 15.11 -3.18
CA LYS A 13 31.33 16.51 -2.68
C LYS A 13 31.37 16.66 -1.15
N GLN A 14 31.02 15.64 -0.36
CA GLN A 14 31.03 15.74 1.10
C GLN A 14 32.38 15.45 1.77
N ARG A 15 33.36 14.85 1.06
CA ARG A 15 34.69 14.58 1.64
C ARG A 15 35.67 15.76 1.57
N GLN A 16 35.42 16.78 0.75
CA GLN A 16 36.32 17.93 0.63
C GLN A 16 36.09 19.03 1.69
N HIS A 17 34.89 19.12 2.27
CA HIS A 17 34.59 20.15 3.29
C HIS A 17 35.17 19.83 4.68
N SER A 18 35.35 18.56 5.05
CA SER A 18 35.89 18.19 6.37
C SER A 18 37.39 18.43 6.51
N VAL A 19 38.15 18.34 5.41
CA VAL A 19 39.61 18.57 5.41
C VAL A 19 39.96 20.07 5.50
N GLY A 20 39.09 20.94 4.97
CA GLY A 20 39.28 22.39 5.02
C GLY A 20 39.16 22.99 6.43
N CYS A 21 38.18 22.51 7.21
CA CYS A 21 37.96 22.98 8.59
C CYS A 21 39.12 22.65 9.54
N ASN A 22 39.74 21.47 9.39
CA ASN A 22 40.86 21.06 10.24
C ASN A 22 42.12 21.88 9.98
N LYS A 23 42.38 22.30 8.73
CA LYS A 23 43.53 23.17 8.39
C LYS A 23 43.39 24.59 8.96
N LEU A 24 42.17 25.12 9.02
CA LEU A 24 41.92 26.45 9.58
C LEU A 24 42.10 26.48 11.10
N GLN A 25 41.64 25.45 11.81
CA GLN A 25 41.82 25.36 13.26
C GLN A 25 43.30 25.28 13.68
N ILE A 26 44.13 24.54 12.92
CA ILE A 26 45.57 24.45 13.19
C ILE A 26 46.26 25.81 12.99
N ARG A 27 45.90 26.57 11.94
CA ARG A 27 46.45 27.91 11.69
C ARG A 27 46.10 28.93 12.77
N VAL A 28 44.85 28.90 13.26
CA VAL A 28 44.41 29.80 14.34
C VAL A 28 45.18 29.51 15.63
N LYS A 29 45.44 28.24 15.93
CA LYS A 29 46.21 27.84 17.12
C LYS A 29 47.67 28.30 17.04
N GLN A 30 48.33 28.12 15.89
CA GLN A 30 49.69 28.61 15.65
C GLN A 30 49.81 30.14 15.77
N ASN A 31 48.85 30.89 15.22
CA ASN A 31 48.88 32.35 15.31
C ASN A 31 48.68 32.85 16.76
N ARG A 32 47.88 32.15 17.57
CA ARG A 32 47.69 32.47 18.99
C ARG A 32 48.97 32.25 19.80
N GLU A 33 49.69 31.16 19.54
CA GLU A 33 50.98 30.87 20.17
C GLU A 33 52.07 31.88 19.78
N GLN A 34 52.09 32.31 18.51
CA GLN A 34 52.99 33.38 18.06
C GLN A 34 52.70 34.71 18.75
N LEU A 35 51.42 35.07 18.92
CA LEU A 35 51.02 36.32 19.58
C LEU A 35 51.42 36.33 21.07
N GLU A 36 51.25 35.20 21.77
CA GLU A 36 51.67 35.09 23.18
C GLU A 36 53.20 35.09 23.32
N SER A 37 53.95 34.54 22.36
CA SER A 37 55.42 34.66 22.31
C SER A 37 55.88 36.11 22.07
N PHE A 38 55.08 36.91 21.37
CA PHE A 38 55.39 38.32 21.09
C PHE A 38 55.13 39.20 22.30
N LYS A 39 54.05 38.94 23.04
CA LYS A 39 53.74 39.65 24.29
C LYS A 39 54.81 39.43 25.35
N THR A 40 55.30 38.21 25.53
CA THR A 40 56.37 37.91 26.51
C THR A 40 57.70 38.59 26.14
N LYS A 41 58.03 38.68 24.84
CA LYS A 41 59.20 39.45 24.36
C LYS A 41 59.08 40.96 24.57
N ILE A 42 57.88 41.54 24.49
CA ILE A 42 57.67 42.98 24.75
C ILE A 42 57.81 43.30 26.25
N VAL A 43 57.36 42.40 27.13
CA VAL A 43 57.49 42.61 28.59
C VAL A 43 58.95 42.53 29.04
N HIS A 44 59.77 41.65 28.43
CA HIS A 44 61.20 41.54 28.76
C HIS A 44 62.09 42.64 28.19
N LYS A 45 61.60 43.49 27.28
CA LYS A 45 62.37 44.65 26.77
C LYS A 45 62.15 45.97 27.53
N LYS A 46 61.22 46.01 28.51
CA LYS A 46 60.97 47.20 29.35
C LYS A 46 61.79 47.24 30.66
N SER A 47 62.60 46.22 30.97
CA SER A 47 63.31 46.12 32.26
C SER A 47 64.84 46.17 32.15
N CYS A 48 65.41 46.84 31.16
CA CYS A 48 66.85 47.09 31.12
C CYS A 48 67.15 48.49 30.55
N ALA A 49 67.39 49.42 31.47
CA ALA A 49 68.37 50.51 31.41
C ALA A 49 67.78 51.79 32.02
N PRO A 50 68.30 52.26 33.16
CA PRO A 50 68.11 53.63 33.57
C PRO A 50 69.03 54.48 32.71
N ASN A 51 68.55 55.55 32.09
CA ASN A 51 69.47 56.64 31.85
C ASN A 51 68.83 58.03 32.06
N PRO A 52 69.59 58.92 32.70
CA PRO A 52 69.17 60.24 33.16
C PRO A 52 69.20 61.21 31.98
N TYR A 53 69.02 62.50 32.24
CA TYR A 53 68.88 63.59 31.28
C TYR A 53 67.43 63.84 30.80
N LYS A 54 66.61 64.33 31.73
CA LYS A 54 65.57 65.31 31.41
C LYS A 54 66.24 66.59 30.88
N ILE A 55 66.51 66.65 29.58
CA ILE A 55 66.62 67.94 28.89
C ILE A 55 65.20 68.31 28.49
N LYS A 56 64.65 69.34 29.14
CA LYS A 56 63.35 69.91 28.77
C LYS A 56 63.46 70.53 27.38
N PHE A 57 62.98 69.84 26.36
CA PHE A 57 62.75 70.41 25.04
C PHE A 57 61.33 70.99 24.96
N ASP A 58 61.08 72.05 25.73
CA ASP A 58 59.82 72.81 25.71
C ASP A 58 59.34 73.22 24.29
N PRO A 59 60.20 73.49 23.29
CA PRO A 59 59.73 73.80 21.93
C PRO A 59 59.11 72.59 21.21
N LEU A 60 59.64 71.38 21.41
CA LEU A 60 59.14 70.17 20.77
C LEU A 60 57.81 69.74 21.37
N ASP A 61 57.65 69.87 22.69
CA ASP A 61 56.36 69.60 23.35
C ASP A 61 55.28 70.58 22.91
N ARG A 62 55.61 71.86 22.69
CA ARG A 62 54.66 72.84 22.11
C ARG A 62 54.27 72.49 20.69
N LEU A 63 55.22 72.03 19.87
CA LEU A 63 54.96 71.63 18.49
C LEU A 63 54.12 70.35 18.43
N PHE A 64 54.38 69.39 19.33
CA PHE A 64 53.59 68.18 19.48
C PHE A 64 52.16 68.48 19.98
N GLN A 65 52.02 69.40 20.95
CA GLN A 65 50.70 69.85 21.42
C GLN A 65 49.94 70.62 20.34
N ALA A 66 50.61 71.47 19.54
CA ALA A 66 49.99 72.18 18.43
C ALA A 66 49.57 71.22 17.32
N SER A 67 50.43 70.28 16.95
CA SER A 67 50.12 69.24 15.96
C SER A 67 48.96 68.37 16.40
N ASN A 68 48.92 67.94 17.67
CA ASN A 68 47.79 67.19 18.20
C ASN A 68 46.52 68.04 18.20
N LYS A 69 46.57 69.31 18.63
CA LYS A 69 45.40 70.19 18.59
C LYS A 69 44.87 70.39 17.17
N ILE A 70 45.74 70.52 16.17
CA ILE A 70 45.35 70.63 14.76
C ILE A 70 44.78 69.30 14.23
N ALA A 71 45.38 68.16 14.60
CA ALA A 71 44.85 66.84 14.23
C ALA A 71 43.49 66.53 14.89
N PHE A 72 43.22 67.11 16.06
CA PHE A 72 41.93 67.03 16.74
C PHE A 72 40.92 68.10 16.29
N LEU A 73 41.31 69.04 15.42
CA LEU A 73 40.33 69.87 14.73
C LEU A 73 39.58 68.95 13.76
N ASN A 74 38.38 68.55 14.19
CA ASN A 74 37.40 67.89 13.33
C ASN A 74 36.98 68.90 12.25
N PHE A 75 37.77 68.98 11.17
CA PHE A 75 37.28 69.46 9.89
C PHE A 75 36.17 68.51 9.50
N ARG A 76 34.92 68.88 9.82
CA ARG A 76 33.75 68.13 9.40
C ARG A 76 33.89 67.90 7.91
N GLN A 77 34.16 66.64 7.54
CA GLN A 77 33.95 66.14 6.20
C GLN A 77 32.60 66.67 5.76
N SER A 78 32.57 67.30 4.58
CA SER A 78 31.43 67.92 3.92
C SER A 78 30.09 67.48 4.50
N TYR A 79 29.21 68.43 4.86
CA TYR A 79 27.82 68.16 5.26
C TYR A 79 27.13 67.26 4.22
N GLY A 80 27.31 65.95 4.34
CA GLY A 80 26.88 64.96 3.37
C GLY A 80 25.37 64.92 3.26
N HIS A 81 24.67 65.37 4.31
CA HIS A 81 23.23 65.56 4.26
C HIS A 81 22.78 66.64 3.28
N VAL A 82 23.50 67.75 3.11
CA VAL A 82 23.10 68.80 2.17
C VAL A 82 23.35 68.35 0.73
N ASN A 83 24.48 67.67 0.49
CA ASN A 83 24.76 67.11 -0.83
C ASN A 83 23.83 65.92 -1.16
N ALA A 84 23.47 65.09 -0.18
CA ALA A 84 22.51 63.99 -0.36
C ALA A 84 21.06 64.46 -0.51
N LEU A 85 20.70 65.64 0.02
CA LEU A 85 19.39 66.27 -0.18
C LEU A 85 19.19 66.80 -1.61
N LEU A 86 20.28 67.13 -2.29
CA LEU A 86 20.27 67.61 -3.68
C LEU A 86 20.46 66.48 -4.70
N ASP A 87 20.86 65.29 -4.25
CA ASP A 87 21.02 64.10 -5.09
C ASP A 87 19.64 63.44 -5.29
N GLN A 88 19.01 63.71 -6.44
CA GLN A 88 17.63 63.33 -6.78
C GLN A 88 17.32 61.82 -6.84
N ASN A 89 18.28 60.95 -6.49
CA ASN A 89 18.20 59.51 -6.70
C ASN A 89 18.00 58.68 -5.43
N VAL A 90 17.81 59.30 -4.26
CA VAL A 90 17.50 58.58 -3.02
C VAL A 90 16.06 58.89 -2.61
N GLY A 91 15.23 57.84 -2.57
CA GLY A 91 13.79 57.93 -2.30
C GLY A 91 13.45 58.86 -1.14
N GLN A 92 12.53 59.81 -1.42
CA GLN A 92 11.96 60.78 -0.50
C GLN A 92 11.48 60.13 0.79
N THR A 93 12.31 60.06 1.84
CA THR A 93 11.88 59.41 3.09
C THR A 93 12.09 60.23 4.35
N CYS A 94 12.57 61.48 4.30
CA CYS A 94 12.67 62.27 5.55
C CYS A 94 12.35 63.77 5.47
N ILE A 95 12.17 64.36 4.29
CA ILE A 95 11.67 65.74 4.17
C ILE A 95 10.61 65.77 3.09
N ARG A 96 9.34 65.86 3.50
CA ARG A 96 8.19 66.08 2.63
C ARG A 96 7.99 67.59 2.50
N ASP A 97 7.74 68.08 1.29
CA ASP A 97 7.18 69.41 1.12
C ASP A 97 5.88 69.50 1.92
N ALA A 98 5.69 70.58 2.67
CA ALA A 98 4.46 70.79 3.44
C ALA A 98 3.26 70.71 2.49
N ALA A 99 2.35 69.79 2.79
CA ALA A 99 1.15 69.58 1.98
C ALA A 99 0.31 70.87 1.97
N THR A 100 -0.53 71.06 0.96
CA THR A 100 -1.28 72.32 0.73
C THR A 100 -2.09 72.77 1.96
N HIS A 101 -2.54 71.83 2.80
CA HIS A 101 -3.24 72.08 4.05
C HIS A 101 -2.32 72.45 5.23
N GLU A 102 -1.07 71.99 5.24
CA GLU A 102 -0.06 72.32 6.27
C GLU A 102 0.55 73.71 6.04
N ARG A 103 0.57 74.19 4.79
CA ARG A 103 0.99 75.58 4.47
C ARG A 103 0.14 76.62 5.18
N ARG A 104 -1.13 76.31 5.49
CA ARG A 104 -2.04 77.19 6.24
C ARG A 104 -1.70 77.33 7.72
N LEU A 105 -0.91 76.42 8.29
CA LEU A 105 -0.42 76.52 9.67
C LEU A 105 0.72 77.53 9.82
N PHE A 106 1.41 77.85 8.72
CA PHE A 106 2.52 78.80 8.68
C PHE A 106 2.15 80.14 8.04
N THR A 107 0.94 80.27 7.50
CA THR A 107 0.36 81.58 7.21
C THR A 107 -0.18 82.15 8.51
N THR A 108 0.53 83.11 9.08
CA THR A 108 0.03 83.91 10.20
C THR A 108 -1.33 84.48 9.82
N VAL A 109 -2.30 84.19 10.68
CA VAL A 109 -3.63 84.79 10.76
C VAL A 109 -3.58 86.25 10.33
N ASP A 110 -4.21 86.58 9.21
CA ASP A 110 -5.03 87.77 9.09
C ASP A 110 -6.11 87.54 8.03
N ASP A 111 -7.32 87.92 8.41
CA ASP A 111 -8.55 88.04 7.64
C ASP A 111 -9.37 86.78 7.31
N GLY A 112 -10.35 86.52 8.19
CA GLY A 112 -11.66 86.01 7.76
C GLY A 112 -11.97 84.56 8.12
N LEU A 113 -12.49 84.35 9.33
CA LEU A 113 -13.20 83.11 9.73
C LEU A 113 -14.24 82.69 8.67
N PRO A 114 -14.36 81.39 8.41
CA PRO A 114 -15.61 80.73 8.74
C PRO A 114 -15.38 79.59 9.73
N LYS A 115 -16.27 79.53 10.72
CA LYS A 115 -16.35 78.49 11.75
C LYS A 115 -16.46 77.10 11.08
N PHE A 116 -15.45 76.27 11.23
CA PHE A 116 -15.55 74.82 11.00
C PHE A 116 -15.38 74.10 12.33
N ASN A 117 -16.51 73.82 12.99
CA ASN A 117 -16.62 72.77 13.98
C ASN A 117 -16.78 71.44 13.25
N GLU A 118 -15.69 70.87 12.74
CA GLU A 118 -15.67 69.47 12.35
C GLU A 118 -14.36 68.87 12.87
N ARG A 119 -14.47 68.06 13.93
CA ARG A 119 -13.44 67.05 14.21
C ARG A 119 -13.27 66.24 12.92
N PRO A 120 -12.05 65.88 12.49
CA PRO A 120 -11.90 64.88 11.46
C PRO A 120 -12.44 63.57 12.04
N THR A 121 -13.70 63.26 11.71
CA THR A 121 -14.19 61.89 11.69
C THR A 121 -13.28 61.17 10.72
N PHE A 122 -12.33 60.41 11.26
CA PHE A 122 -11.67 59.35 10.51
C PHE A 122 -12.79 58.55 9.86
N GLU A 123 -12.94 58.67 8.54
CA GLU A 123 -13.76 57.76 7.80
C GLU A 123 -13.19 56.36 8.07
N PRO A 124 -14.00 55.41 8.58
CA PRO A 124 -13.55 54.05 8.71
C PRO A 124 -13.09 53.55 7.34
N PRO A 125 -11.98 52.80 7.25
CA PRO A 125 -11.48 52.30 5.96
C PRO A 125 -12.62 51.57 5.25
N THR A 126 -12.78 51.88 3.97
CA THR A 126 -13.83 51.38 3.07
C THR A 126 -14.10 49.91 3.39
N PRO A 127 -15.29 49.55 3.92
CA PRO A 127 -15.56 48.15 4.22
C PRO A 127 -15.44 47.37 2.92
N LEU A 128 -14.70 46.25 2.94
CA LEU A 128 -14.63 45.26 1.86
C LEU A 128 -15.98 44.53 1.69
N ARG A 129 -17.10 45.26 1.74
CA ARG A 129 -18.45 44.76 1.55
C ARG A 129 -18.72 44.66 0.04
N ALA A 130 -17.98 43.75 -0.61
CA ALA A 130 -18.43 43.22 -1.89
C ALA A 130 -19.65 42.32 -1.62
N PRO A 131 -20.75 42.45 -2.39
CA PRO A 131 -21.93 41.59 -2.23
C PRO A 131 -21.57 40.18 -2.68
N GLY A 132 -21.28 39.29 -1.73
CA GLY A 132 -21.01 37.89 -2.01
C GLY A 132 -20.59 37.15 -0.74
N PRO A 133 -20.69 35.81 -0.74
CA PRO A 133 -20.25 35.00 0.39
C PRO A 133 -18.78 35.30 0.72
N LEU A 134 -18.50 35.31 2.01
CA LEU A 134 -17.18 35.58 2.56
C LEU A 134 -16.29 34.36 2.28
N THR A 135 -15.47 34.45 1.24
CA THR A 135 -14.51 33.40 0.90
C THR A 135 -13.20 33.61 1.65
N VAL A 136 -12.53 32.52 2.02
CA VAL A 136 -11.28 32.55 2.78
C VAL A 136 -10.19 33.35 2.03
N ASP A 137 -10.19 33.32 0.69
CA ASP A 137 -9.33 34.15 -0.14
C ASP A 137 -9.50 35.66 0.07
N LYS A 138 -10.73 36.13 0.28
CA LYS A 138 -11.00 37.55 0.53
C LYS A 138 -10.50 37.96 1.91
N LEU A 139 -10.58 37.05 2.88
CA LEU A 139 -10.04 37.27 4.23
C LEU A 139 -8.52 37.32 4.21
N ILE A 140 -7.85 36.40 3.50
CA ILE A 140 -6.38 36.40 3.43
C ILE A 140 -5.87 37.62 2.63
N ARG A 141 -6.56 38.04 1.56
CA ARG A 141 -6.26 39.31 0.87
C ARG A 141 -6.44 40.52 1.77
N GLY A 142 -7.53 40.56 2.56
CA GLY A 142 -7.76 41.62 3.54
C GLY A 142 -6.69 41.65 4.64
N ALA A 143 -6.29 40.48 5.15
CA ALA A 143 -5.22 40.34 6.12
C ALA A 143 -3.87 40.79 5.55
N ASN A 144 -3.57 40.47 4.30
CA ASN A 144 -2.36 40.96 3.61
C ASN A 144 -2.34 42.49 3.45
N VAL A 145 -3.49 43.11 3.13
CA VAL A 145 -3.61 44.58 3.06
C VAL A 145 -3.42 45.20 4.45
N LEU A 146 -3.98 44.59 5.49
CA LEU A 146 -3.79 45.04 6.87
C LEU A 146 -2.33 44.90 7.33
N ALA A 147 -1.64 43.82 6.93
CA ALA A 147 -0.22 43.61 7.23
C ALA A 147 0.73 44.55 6.48
N GLN A 148 0.27 45.19 5.40
CA GLN A 148 1.02 46.27 4.73
C GLN A 148 0.88 47.61 5.44
N ILE A 149 -0.16 47.78 6.26
CA ILE A 149 -0.44 49.00 7.03
C ILE A 149 0.10 48.89 8.46
N CYS A 150 0.10 47.69 9.02
CA CYS A 150 0.63 47.39 10.35
C CYS A 150 2.02 46.74 10.24
N ASP A 151 3.08 47.48 10.60
CA ASP A 151 4.47 47.00 10.63
C ASP A 151 4.72 46.02 11.80
N LEU A 152 4.06 44.87 11.77
CA LEU A 152 4.27 43.76 12.70
C LEU A 152 4.79 42.55 11.92
N GLU A 153 6.11 42.34 11.98
CA GLU A 153 6.83 41.26 11.28
C GLU A 153 6.24 39.87 11.60
N ASP A 154 5.85 39.65 12.86
CA ASP A 154 5.24 38.40 13.32
C ASP A 154 3.92 38.09 12.61
N VAL A 155 3.07 39.11 12.46
CA VAL A 155 1.75 39.00 11.82
C VAL A 155 1.92 38.73 10.32
N LYS A 156 2.89 39.39 9.68
CA LYS A 156 3.24 39.15 8.27
C LYS A 156 3.73 37.73 8.02
N SER A 157 4.58 37.20 8.91
CA SER A 157 5.06 35.82 8.83
C SER A 157 3.92 34.80 9.01
N TYR A 158 2.99 35.08 9.94
CA TYR A 158 1.84 34.22 10.21
C TYR A 158 0.85 34.20 9.05
N ILE A 159 0.54 35.37 8.47
CA ILE A 159 -0.33 35.46 7.29
C ILE A 159 0.30 34.77 6.08
N SER A 160 1.61 34.85 5.91
CA SER A 160 2.31 34.14 4.82
C SER A 160 2.20 32.61 4.99
N LYS A 161 2.37 32.09 6.22
CA LYS A 161 2.15 30.67 6.53
C LYS A 161 0.69 30.26 6.30
N LEU A 162 -0.25 31.12 6.68
CA LEU A 162 -1.68 30.88 6.48
C LEU A 162 -2.04 30.84 4.99
N TYR A 163 -1.45 31.73 4.18
CA TYR A 163 -1.61 31.73 2.72
C TYR A 163 -1.08 30.43 2.11
N GLN A 164 0.12 30.00 2.49
CA GLN A 164 0.71 28.74 2.02
C GLN A 164 -0.18 27.54 2.36
N ARG A 165 -0.64 27.43 3.62
CA ARG A 165 -1.55 26.35 4.02
C ARG A 165 -2.88 26.40 3.26
N HIS A 166 -3.43 27.58 3.03
CA HIS A 166 -4.66 27.73 2.25
C HIS A 166 -4.48 27.26 0.81
N GLU A 167 -3.34 27.58 0.18
CA GLU A 167 -2.99 27.12 -1.16
C GLU A 167 -2.83 25.59 -1.22
N GLU A 168 -2.15 24.99 -0.25
CA GLU A 168 -1.99 23.54 -0.12
C GLU A 168 -3.35 22.84 0.07
N ILE A 169 -4.21 23.35 0.94
CA ILE A 169 -5.55 22.81 1.19
C ILE A 169 -6.42 22.97 -0.06
N THR A 170 -6.36 24.11 -0.74
CA THR A 170 -7.15 24.34 -1.97
C THR A 170 -6.73 23.38 -3.08
N SER A 171 -5.42 23.20 -3.28
CA SER A 171 -4.88 22.21 -4.22
C SER A 171 -5.30 20.78 -3.87
N SER A 172 -5.31 20.43 -2.57
CA SER A 172 -5.80 19.14 -2.10
C SER A 172 -7.29 18.95 -2.38
N ILE A 173 -8.12 19.96 -2.12
CA ILE A 173 -9.56 19.94 -2.42
C ILE A 173 -9.79 19.74 -3.92
N ASP A 174 -9.09 20.49 -4.79
CA ASP A 174 -9.20 20.35 -6.24
C ASP A 174 -8.82 18.94 -6.71
N SER A 175 -7.80 18.33 -6.10
CA SER A 175 -7.40 16.95 -6.38
C SER A 175 -8.49 15.94 -5.98
N LEU A 176 -9.10 16.13 -4.80
CA LEU A 176 -10.18 15.27 -4.30
C LEU A 176 -11.45 15.44 -5.14
N GLU A 177 -11.79 16.65 -5.56
CA GLU A 177 -12.91 16.89 -6.46
C GLU A 177 -12.70 16.23 -7.83
N SER A 178 -11.48 16.26 -8.35
CA SER A 178 -11.12 15.58 -9.60
C SER A 178 -11.28 14.06 -9.47
N ILE A 179 -10.82 13.48 -8.35
CA ILE A 179 -11.01 12.06 -8.04
C ILE A 179 -12.50 11.73 -7.92
N GLY A 180 -13.27 12.54 -7.20
CA GLY A 180 -14.72 12.36 -7.04
C GLY A 180 -15.46 12.43 -8.37
N LYS A 181 -15.11 13.36 -9.26
CA LYS A 181 -15.65 13.45 -10.62
C LYS A 181 -15.30 12.21 -11.44
N LYS A 182 -14.07 11.69 -11.34
CA LYS A 182 -13.66 10.45 -12.01
C LYS A 182 -14.44 9.24 -11.50
N GLN A 183 -14.55 9.07 -10.19
CA GLN A 183 -15.33 7.99 -9.58
C GLN A 183 -16.80 8.04 -10.00
N LYS A 184 -17.39 9.25 -10.07
CA LYS A 184 -18.76 9.42 -10.57
C LYS A 184 -18.91 8.95 -12.02
N LEU A 185 -17.97 9.30 -12.90
CA LEU A 185 -17.99 8.84 -14.29
C LEU A 185 -17.80 7.31 -14.39
N ASP A 186 -16.94 6.73 -13.56
CA ASP A 186 -16.73 5.28 -13.53
C ASP A 186 -18.00 4.55 -13.03
N LEU A 187 -18.71 5.08 -12.04
CA LEU A 187 -20.01 4.55 -11.60
C LEU A 187 -21.09 4.67 -12.69
N GLU A 188 -21.15 5.79 -13.41
CA GLU A 188 -22.06 5.95 -14.55
C GLU A 188 -21.74 4.96 -15.67
N ARG A 189 -20.45 4.69 -15.94
CA ARG A 189 -20.02 3.66 -16.89
C ARG A 189 -20.44 2.26 -16.43
N ILE A 190 -20.22 1.91 -15.17
CA ILE A 190 -20.65 0.61 -14.61
C ILE A 190 -22.17 0.47 -14.72
N ARG A 191 -22.93 1.52 -14.40
CA ARG A 191 -24.39 1.52 -14.53
C ARG A 191 -24.85 1.31 -15.98
N GLY A 192 -24.20 1.96 -16.95
CA GLY A 192 -24.48 1.75 -18.37
C GLY A 192 -24.16 0.33 -18.83
N LEU A 193 -23.08 -0.28 -18.32
CA LEU A 193 -22.76 -1.68 -18.59
C LEU A 193 -23.80 -2.64 -17.98
N GLN A 194 -24.26 -2.40 -16.75
CA GLN A 194 -25.30 -3.20 -16.12
C GLN A 194 -26.63 -3.17 -16.89
N GLN A 195 -27.06 -1.98 -17.34
CA GLN A 195 -28.27 -1.86 -18.17
C GLN A 195 -28.15 -2.60 -19.51
N ASN A 196 -26.94 -2.62 -20.10
CA ASN A 196 -26.67 -3.39 -21.31
C ASN A 196 -26.67 -4.90 -21.07
N ILE A 197 -26.20 -5.36 -19.90
CA ILE A 197 -26.23 -6.77 -19.49
C ILE A 197 -27.68 -7.20 -19.27
N GLU A 198 -28.48 -6.43 -18.52
CA GLU A 198 -29.91 -6.71 -18.31
C GLU A 198 -30.69 -6.77 -19.63
N SER A 199 -30.37 -5.89 -20.58
CA SER A 199 -30.98 -5.91 -21.92
C SER A 199 -30.59 -7.16 -22.72
N ARG A 200 -29.37 -7.67 -22.52
CA ARG A 200 -28.87 -8.89 -23.17
C ARG A 200 -29.43 -10.16 -22.53
N ASP A 201 -29.57 -10.20 -21.21
CA ASP A 201 -30.14 -11.34 -20.48
C ASP A 201 -31.64 -11.52 -20.78
N ASN A 202 -32.37 -10.42 -20.99
CA ASN A 202 -33.76 -10.50 -21.45
C ASN A 202 -33.90 -11.10 -22.87
N LEU A 203 -32.95 -10.86 -23.76
CA LEU A 203 -32.90 -11.48 -25.09
C LEU A 203 -32.52 -12.98 -25.01
N ILE A 204 -31.65 -13.36 -24.07
CA ILE A 204 -31.23 -14.76 -23.87
C ILE A 204 -32.35 -15.60 -23.23
N ASN A 205 -33.06 -15.05 -22.23
CA ASN A 205 -34.19 -15.73 -21.59
C ASN A 205 -35.35 -16.01 -22.56
N SER A 206 -35.55 -15.13 -23.56
CA SER A 206 -36.57 -15.32 -24.59
C SER A 206 -36.26 -16.50 -25.53
N ASN A 207 -34.98 -16.78 -25.78
CA ASN A 207 -34.54 -17.89 -26.64
C ASN A 207 -34.39 -19.22 -25.86
N GLN A 208 -34.00 -19.19 -24.58
CA GLN A 208 -33.88 -20.41 -23.77
C GLN A 208 -35.22 -21.12 -23.52
N GLN A 209 -36.35 -20.40 -23.54
CA GLN A 209 -37.67 -21.01 -23.37
C GLN A 209 -38.08 -21.92 -24.54
N LEU A 210 -37.62 -21.63 -25.76
CA LEU A 210 -37.88 -22.48 -26.93
C LEU A 210 -36.97 -23.72 -26.98
N ASP A 211 -35.70 -23.57 -26.60
CA ASP A 211 -34.75 -24.70 -26.59
C ASP A 211 -35.02 -25.70 -25.46
N SER A 212 -35.53 -25.24 -24.31
CA SER A 212 -35.82 -26.13 -23.18
C SER A 212 -36.92 -27.16 -23.47
N ALA A 213 -37.89 -26.84 -24.34
CA ALA A 213 -38.93 -27.78 -24.76
C ALA A 213 -38.37 -28.83 -25.75
N SER A 214 -37.50 -28.42 -26.66
CA SER A 214 -36.83 -29.33 -27.62
C SER A 214 -35.89 -30.31 -26.90
N PHE A 215 -35.10 -29.83 -25.94
CA PHE A 215 -34.22 -30.68 -25.14
C PHE A 215 -35.01 -31.64 -24.24
N ALA A 216 -36.17 -31.24 -23.70
CA ALA A 216 -37.00 -32.12 -22.90
C ALA A 216 -37.59 -33.30 -23.72
N GLU A 217 -37.97 -33.06 -24.98
CA GLU A 217 -38.42 -34.13 -25.88
C GLU A 217 -37.27 -35.07 -26.29
N GLU A 218 -36.08 -34.52 -26.53
CA GLU A 218 -34.87 -35.31 -26.88
C GLU A 218 -34.42 -36.20 -25.71
N ILE A 219 -34.40 -35.67 -24.48
CA ILE A 219 -34.11 -36.45 -23.27
C ILE A 219 -35.13 -37.59 -23.08
N GLN A 220 -36.42 -37.34 -23.35
CA GLN A 220 -37.43 -38.39 -23.24
C GLN A 220 -37.29 -39.47 -24.32
N TYR A 221 -36.85 -39.10 -25.51
CA TYR A 221 -36.57 -40.05 -26.58
C TYR A 221 -35.39 -40.95 -26.20
N GLU A 222 -34.28 -40.36 -25.76
CA GLU A 222 -33.09 -41.10 -25.31
C GLU A 222 -33.41 -42.01 -24.12
N GLN A 223 -34.23 -41.56 -23.16
CA GLN A 223 -34.65 -42.40 -22.03
C GLN A 223 -35.45 -43.64 -22.46
N ARG A 224 -36.31 -43.52 -23.48
CA ARG A 224 -37.05 -44.69 -24.02
C ARG A 224 -36.13 -45.64 -24.77
N GLU A 225 -35.16 -45.10 -25.49
CA GLU A 225 -34.17 -45.90 -26.20
C GLU A 225 -33.28 -46.67 -25.22
N ILE A 226 -32.83 -46.04 -24.13
CA ILE A 226 -32.06 -46.70 -23.07
C ILE A 226 -32.87 -47.85 -22.47
N LEU A 227 -34.14 -47.64 -22.11
CA LEU A 227 -34.99 -48.70 -21.56
C LEU A 227 -35.18 -49.88 -22.53
N ALA A 228 -35.30 -49.60 -23.83
CA ALA A 228 -35.40 -50.65 -24.85
C ALA A 228 -34.09 -51.45 -24.99
N LEU A 229 -32.94 -50.74 -24.93
CA LEU A 229 -31.62 -51.37 -24.98
C LEU A 229 -31.34 -52.19 -23.71
N GLU A 230 -31.73 -51.71 -22.54
CA GLU A 230 -31.63 -52.45 -21.28
C GLU A 230 -32.43 -53.76 -21.32
N SER A 231 -33.67 -53.71 -21.82
CA SER A 231 -34.49 -54.91 -22.00
C SER A 231 -33.86 -55.91 -22.97
N LEU A 232 -33.23 -55.44 -24.06
CA LEU A 232 -32.51 -56.31 -24.99
C LEU A 232 -31.26 -56.93 -24.36
N ILE A 233 -30.52 -56.17 -23.56
CA ILE A 233 -29.35 -56.69 -22.83
C ILE A 233 -29.79 -57.77 -21.83
N GLU A 234 -30.91 -57.57 -21.13
CA GLU A 234 -31.46 -58.55 -20.21
C GLU A 234 -31.81 -59.87 -20.92
N GLU A 235 -32.51 -59.81 -22.07
CA GLU A 235 -32.81 -60.98 -22.90
C GLU A 235 -31.55 -61.71 -23.40
N HIS A 236 -30.52 -60.96 -23.81
CA HIS A 236 -29.25 -61.55 -24.22
C HIS A 236 -28.50 -62.20 -23.06
N ASN A 237 -28.57 -61.63 -21.86
CA ASN A 237 -27.99 -62.22 -20.65
C ASN A 237 -28.72 -63.51 -20.26
N GLU A 238 -30.04 -63.56 -20.38
CA GLU A 238 -30.80 -64.80 -20.20
C GLU A 238 -30.39 -65.88 -21.21
N MET A 239 -30.24 -65.52 -22.48
CA MET A 239 -29.74 -66.45 -23.51
C MET A 239 -28.32 -66.93 -23.24
N LEU A 240 -27.43 -66.05 -22.77
CA LEU A 240 -26.08 -66.42 -22.38
C LEU A 240 -26.10 -67.39 -21.18
N GLY A 241 -26.94 -67.15 -20.18
CA GLY A 241 -27.12 -68.09 -19.06
C GLY A 241 -27.63 -69.46 -19.51
N LEU A 242 -28.56 -69.50 -20.47
CA LEU A 242 -29.03 -70.75 -21.06
C LEU A 242 -27.91 -71.48 -21.82
N LEU A 243 -27.08 -70.76 -22.59
CA LEU A 243 -25.94 -71.33 -23.29
C LEU A 243 -24.87 -71.84 -22.33
N GLU A 244 -24.59 -71.12 -21.26
CA GLU A 244 -23.65 -71.52 -20.22
C GLU A 244 -24.13 -72.79 -19.50
N SER A 245 -25.42 -72.89 -19.19
CA SER A 245 -26.00 -74.11 -18.62
C SER A 245 -25.92 -75.31 -19.57
N LYS A 246 -26.15 -75.11 -20.87
CA LYS A 246 -25.98 -76.15 -21.90
C LYS A 246 -24.53 -76.60 -22.00
N LEU A 247 -23.60 -75.65 -22.03
CA LEU A 247 -22.16 -75.93 -22.09
C LEU A 247 -21.68 -76.66 -20.82
N GLN A 248 -22.24 -76.33 -19.66
CA GLN A 248 -21.95 -77.04 -18.42
C GLN A 248 -22.49 -78.47 -18.44
N ASN A 249 -23.71 -78.68 -18.96
CA ASN A 249 -24.28 -80.01 -19.14
C ASN A 249 -23.46 -80.85 -20.14
N GLU A 250 -23.01 -80.26 -21.24
CA GLU A 250 -22.16 -80.93 -22.23
C GLU A 250 -20.80 -81.30 -21.64
N LYS A 251 -20.18 -80.42 -20.84
CA LYS A 251 -18.96 -80.74 -20.09
C LYS A 251 -19.16 -81.87 -19.09
N GLN A 252 -20.32 -81.93 -18.43
CA GLN A 252 -20.63 -83.00 -17.50
C GLN A 252 -20.81 -84.34 -18.23
N LEU A 253 -21.51 -84.34 -19.36
CA LEU A 253 -21.61 -85.50 -20.25
C LEU A 253 -20.24 -85.95 -20.75
N PHE A 254 -19.34 -85.02 -21.07
CA PHE A 254 -17.98 -85.33 -21.49
C PHE A 254 -17.17 -85.99 -20.37
N ARG A 255 -17.29 -85.52 -19.12
CA ARG A 255 -16.66 -86.17 -17.96
C ARG A 255 -17.21 -87.58 -17.72
N GLU A 256 -18.52 -87.76 -17.80
CA GLU A 256 -19.16 -89.07 -17.67
C GLU A 256 -18.74 -90.02 -18.81
N SER A 257 -18.50 -89.49 -20.02
CA SER A 257 -17.93 -90.26 -21.13
C SER A 257 -16.46 -90.61 -20.93
N GLU A 258 -15.63 -89.70 -20.42
CA GLU A 258 -14.22 -89.99 -20.11
C GLU A 258 -14.07 -91.03 -18.98
N GLU A 259 -14.94 -90.97 -17.97
CA GLU A 259 -14.98 -91.98 -16.90
C GLU A 259 -15.41 -93.35 -17.46
N ASN A 260 -16.39 -93.39 -18.35
CA ASN A 260 -16.79 -94.63 -19.03
C ASN A 260 -15.70 -95.15 -20.00
N ASP A 261 -15.07 -94.28 -20.80
CA ASP A 261 -13.96 -94.64 -21.69
C ASP A 261 -12.70 -95.07 -20.93
N SER A 262 -12.47 -94.55 -19.72
CA SER A 262 -11.41 -95.04 -18.83
C SER A 262 -11.70 -96.46 -18.32
N SER A 263 -12.98 -96.80 -18.10
CA SER A 263 -13.42 -98.16 -17.76
C SER A 263 -13.27 -99.13 -18.94
N TYR A 264 -13.44 -98.67 -20.18
CA TYR A 264 -13.21 -99.50 -21.38
C TYR A 264 -11.72 -99.55 -21.79
N ARG A 265 -10.91 -98.55 -21.45
CA ARG A 265 -9.44 -98.54 -21.67
C ARG A 265 -8.65 -99.43 -20.73
N THR A 266 -9.11 -99.70 -19.50
CA THR A 266 -8.44 -100.67 -18.64
C THR A 266 -8.63 -102.12 -19.11
N ASP A 267 -9.69 -102.39 -19.88
CA ASP A 267 -10.00 -103.72 -20.42
C ASP A 267 -9.60 -103.90 -21.90
N SER A 268 -9.23 -102.82 -22.60
CA SER A 268 -8.81 -102.87 -24.01
C SER A 268 -7.49 -102.13 -24.22
N LEU A 269 -6.43 -102.94 -24.42
CA LEU A 269 -5.09 -102.63 -24.91
C LEU A 269 -4.03 -102.41 -23.80
N ILE A 270 -3.06 -103.29 -23.49
CA ILE A 270 -2.35 -104.36 -24.23
C ILE A 270 -2.21 -104.03 -25.72
N PHE A 271 -1.06 -103.46 -26.11
CA PHE A 271 -0.64 -102.98 -27.45
C PHE A 271 -0.98 -101.50 -27.75
N SER A 272 -0.02 -100.59 -27.55
CA SER A 272 0.91 -100.16 -28.61
C SER A 272 1.74 -98.93 -28.18
N GLU A 273 3.01 -99.00 -28.55
CA GLU A 273 4.08 -98.01 -28.41
C GLU A 273 3.91 -96.75 -29.28
N SER A 274 4.52 -95.65 -28.81
CA SER A 274 5.23 -94.60 -29.58
C SER A 274 4.46 -93.46 -30.29
N LEU A 275 5.01 -92.22 -30.11
CA LEU A 275 5.22 -91.13 -31.11
C LEU A 275 4.79 -89.67 -30.78
N ASP A 276 4.11 -89.36 -29.67
CA ASP A 276 3.63 -87.95 -29.45
C ASP A 276 4.58 -87.02 -28.66
N SER A 277 5.76 -87.47 -28.27
CA SER A 277 6.63 -86.73 -27.33
C SER A 277 7.48 -85.62 -27.97
N ILE A 278 7.68 -85.62 -29.28
CA ILE A 278 8.64 -84.72 -29.94
C ILE A 278 7.99 -83.38 -30.33
N GLU A 279 6.74 -83.38 -30.78
CA GLU A 279 6.04 -82.16 -31.20
C GLU A 279 5.65 -81.26 -30.02
N GLN A 280 5.35 -81.87 -28.86
CA GLN A 280 5.09 -81.15 -27.62
C GLN A 280 6.34 -80.47 -27.05
N LEU A 281 7.52 -81.11 -27.20
CA LEU A 281 8.80 -80.52 -26.80
C LEU A 281 9.17 -79.30 -27.66
N GLN A 282 8.80 -79.31 -28.95
CA GLN A 282 9.09 -78.23 -29.88
C GLN A 282 8.17 -77.00 -29.66
N LYS A 283 6.92 -77.22 -29.25
CA LYS A 283 6.03 -76.12 -28.80
C LYS A 283 6.49 -75.50 -27.49
N LEU A 284 7.01 -76.30 -26.56
CA LEU A 284 7.54 -75.80 -25.28
C LEU A 284 8.82 -74.96 -25.47
N SER A 285 9.68 -75.29 -26.44
CA SER A 285 10.86 -74.46 -26.73
C SER A 285 10.48 -73.10 -27.34
N GLN A 286 9.51 -73.06 -28.26
CA GLN A 286 9.01 -71.80 -28.83
C GLN A 286 8.34 -70.90 -27.80
N LEU A 287 7.56 -71.45 -26.87
CA LEU A 287 6.95 -70.69 -25.79
C LEU A 287 7.98 -70.10 -24.82
N ARG A 288 9.10 -70.80 -24.60
CA ARG A 288 10.17 -70.35 -23.72
C ARG A 288 10.94 -69.17 -24.33
N GLU A 289 11.21 -69.21 -25.63
CA GLU A 289 11.86 -68.13 -26.39
C GLU A 289 10.97 -66.86 -26.46
N GLN A 290 9.65 -67.04 -26.57
CA GLN A 290 8.69 -65.93 -26.48
C GLN A 290 8.62 -65.30 -25.08
N LEU A 291 8.86 -66.09 -24.02
CA LEU A 291 8.88 -65.60 -22.65
C LEU A 291 10.14 -64.78 -22.37
N GLU A 292 11.30 -65.25 -22.84
CA GLU A 292 12.58 -64.53 -22.71
C GLU A 292 12.56 -63.20 -23.46
N SER A 293 12.07 -63.16 -24.70
CA SER A 293 11.94 -61.91 -25.46
C SER A 293 10.98 -60.90 -24.81
N LYS A 294 9.87 -61.36 -24.22
CA LYS A 294 8.97 -60.47 -23.47
C LYS A 294 9.59 -59.97 -22.16
N HIS A 295 10.41 -60.79 -21.50
CA HIS A 295 11.09 -60.38 -20.28
C HIS A 295 12.16 -59.31 -20.56
N GLU A 296 12.86 -59.43 -21.69
CA GLU A 296 13.84 -58.44 -22.14
C GLU A 296 13.17 -57.09 -22.50
N ILE A 297 11.98 -57.12 -23.12
CA ILE A 297 11.19 -55.90 -23.40
C ILE A 297 10.74 -55.23 -22.09
N LEU A 298 10.29 -56.00 -21.09
CA LEU A 298 9.92 -55.45 -19.79
C LEU A 298 11.12 -54.83 -19.07
N GLN A 299 12.29 -55.48 -19.13
CA GLN A 299 13.52 -54.95 -18.54
C GLN A 299 13.98 -53.64 -19.23
N GLN A 300 13.77 -53.52 -20.54
CA GLN A 300 14.02 -52.27 -21.28
C GLN A 300 13.02 -51.17 -20.89
N LEU A 301 11.74 -51.50 -20.68
CA LEU A 301 10.73 -50.56 -20.20
C LEU A 301 11.01 -50.07 -18.78
N ASP A 302 11.44 -50.97 -17.88
CA ASP A 302 11.83 -50.59 -16.52
C ASP A 302 13.07 -49.70 -16.50
N ALA A 303 14.06 -49.97 -17.35
CA ALA A 303 15.23 -49.10 -17.51
C ALA A 303 14.86 -47.70 -18.06
N GLN A 304 13.88 -47.62 -18.97
CA GLN A 304 13.36 -46.34 -19.47
C GLN A 304 12.56 -45.57 -18.40
N LEU A 305 11.84 -46.27 -17.52
CA LEU A 305 11.13 -45.65 -16.41
C LEU A 305 12.10 -45.07 -15.36
N ILE A 306 13.17 -45.80 -15.02
CA ILE A 306 14.21 -45.34 -14.09
C ILE A 306 14.97 -44.13 -14.66
N GLY A 307 15.22 -44.09 -15.98
CA GLY A 307 15.84 -42.93 -16.63
C GLY A 307 14.99 -41.65 -16.66
N THR A 308 13.68 -41.75 -16.37
CA THR A 308 12.75 -40.59 -16.35
C THR A 308 12.40 -40.10 -14.94
N SER A 309 12.81 -40.80 -13.88
CA SER A 309 12.54 -40.41 -12.49
C SER A 309 13.68 -39.63 -11.84
N GLU A 310 14.89 -39.62 -12.41
CA GLU A 310 16.02 -38.83 -11.93
C GLU A 310 16.10 -37.48 -12.66
N SER A 311 15.31 -36.51 -12.19
CA SER A 311 15.59 -35.08 -12.37
C SER A 311 15.68 -34.42 -11.00
N PRO A 312 16.55 -33.41 -10.84
CA PRO A 312 17.23 -33.14 -9.59
C PRO A 312 16.29 -32.53 -8.55
N THR A 313 16.41 -33.03 -7.33
CA THR A 313 15.92 -32.43 -6.09
C THR A 313 16.43 -30.99 -6.00
N TYR A 314 15.59 -30.03 -6.40
CA TYR A 314 15.72 -28.65 -5.95
C TYR A 314 14.90 -28.51 -4.68
N GLU A 315 15.61 -28.53 -3.55
CA GLU A 315 15.12 -28.02 -2.29
C GLU A 315 14.88 -26.52 -2.41
N GLY A 316 13.75 -26.06 -1.89
CA GLY A 316 13.48 -24.64 -1.66
C GLY A 316 12.57 -24.01 -2.71
N VAL A 317 11.28 -24.17 -2.51
CA VAL A 317 10.22 -23.14 -2.48
C VAL A 317 8.90 -23.91 -2.51
N GLU A 318 8.03 -23.63 -1.55
CA GLU A 318 6.69 -24.20 -1.46
C GLU A 318 5.83 -23.70 -2.64
N GLU A 319 6.05 -24.25 -3.84
CA GLU A 319 4.99 -24.27 -4.84
C GLU A 319 3.94 -25.25 -4.33
N GLY A 320 2.87 -24.69 -3.75
CA GLY A 320 1.73 -25.43 -3.24
C GLY A 320 1.21 -26.45 -4.26
N GLU A 321 0.45 -27.44 -3.79
CA GLU A 321 -0.03 -28.61 -4.56
C GLU A 321 -0.57 -28.29 -5.97
N PHE A 322 -1.07 -27.07 -6.15
CA PHE A 322 -1.54 -26.52 -7.42
C PHE A 322 -0.46 -26.16 -8.45
N GLY A 323 0.72 -25.68 -8.02
CA GLY A 323 1.88 -25.44 -8.91
C GLY A 323 2.45 -26.75 -9.45
N ARG A 324 2.50 -27.78 -8.59
CA ARG A 324 2.81 -29.16 -9.01
C ARG A 324 1.79 -29.70 -10.00
N LEU A 325 0.51 -29.39 -9.82
CA LEU A 325 -0.55 -29.77 -10.75
C LEU A 325 -0.39 -29.06 -12.10
N LYS A 326 -0.04 -27.78 -12.13
CA LYS A 326 0.26 -27.01 -13.35
C LYS A 326 1.41 -27.63 -14.15
N LEU A 327 2.54 -27.91 -13.49
CA LEU A 327 3.70 -28.55 -14.13
C LEU A 327 3.35 -29.95 -14.65
N LYS A 328 2.49 -30.68 -13.94
CA LYS A 328 2.00 -32.00 -14.38
C LYS A 328 1.09 -31.90 -15.61
N TYR A 329 0.25 -30.87 -15.69
CA TYR A 329 -0.59 -30.62 -16.87
C TYR A 329 0.21 -30.14 -18.08
N GLU A 330 1.19 -29.26 -17.90
CA GLU A 330 2.08 -28.80 -18.98
C GLU A 330 2.96 -29.95 -19.52
N SER A 331 3.39 -30.86 -18.65
CA SER A 331 4.05 -32.13 -19.01
C SER A 331 3.15 -33.06 -19.83
N ILE A 332 1.85 -33.13 -19.52
CA ILE A 332 0.88 -33.94 -20.28
C ILE A 332 0.63 -33.32 -21.66
N LEU A 333 0.50 -31.99 -21.75
CA LEU A 333 0.34 -31.26 -23.02
C LEU A 333 1.52 -31.50 -23.97
N THR A 334 2.75 -31.35 -23.47
CA THR A 334 3.96 -31.55 -24.28
C THR A 334 4.15 -33.01 -24.72
N LYS A 335 3.73 -33.99 -23.89
CA LYS A 335 3.75 -35.42 -24.24
C LYS A 335 2.63 -35.81 -25.21
N ALA A 336 1.46 -35.17 -25.13
CA ALA A 336 0.37 -35.34 -26.07
C ALA A 336 0.75 -34.80 -27.46
N ASP A 337 1.44 -33.66 -27.52
CA ASP A 337 1.97 -33.10 -28.76
C ASP A 337 3.01 -34.01 -29.44
N ALA A 338 3.79 -34.77 -28.66
CA ALA A 338 4.83 -35.67 -29.17
C ALA A 338 4.31 -37.06 -29.62
N SER A 339 3.19 -37.54 -29.07
CA SER A 339 2.78 -38.96 -29.21
C SER A 339 1.72 -39.21 -30.29
N PHE A 340 1.06 -38.18 -30.83
CA PHE A 340 -0.17 -38.37 -31.63
C PHE A 340 -0.14 -37.74 -33.03
N SER A 341 1.05 -37.61 -33.65
CA SER A 341 1.22 -36.91 -34.93
C SER A 341 0.49 -37.48 -36.15
N ASN A 342 -0.20 -38.63 -36.09
CA ASN A 342 -0.62 -39.31 -37.32
C ASN A 342 -2.09 -39.70 -37.52
N GLN A 343 -3.07 -39.60 -36.59
CA GLN A 343 -4.42 -40.08 -36.94
C GLN A 343 -5.70 -39.34 -36.49
N ASN A 344 -5.71 -38.27 -35.68
CA ASN A 344 -6.99 -37.60 -35.32
C ASN A 344 -6.85 -36.08 -35.04
N SER A 345 -6.54 -35.28 -36.07
CA SER A 345 -6.20 -33.85 -35.91
C SER A 345 -7.33 -32.96 -35.35
N GLU A 346 -8.60 -33.24 -35.66
CA GLU A 346 -9.71 -32.40 -35.17
C GLU A 346 -10.05 -32.62 -33.69
N GLN A 347 -10.05 -33.88 -33.23
CA GLN A 347 -10.23 -34.19 -31.82
C GLN A 347 -9.04 -33.71 -30.98
N LEU A 348 -7.82 -33.79 -31.54
CA LEU A 348 -6.61 -33.20 -30.95
C LEU A 348 -6.74 -31.69 -30.75
N ASN A 349 -7.16 -30.96 -31.78
CA ASN A 349 -7.33 -29.51 -31.69
C ASN A 349 -8.41 -29.13 -30.66
N ARG A 350 -9.48 -29.93 -30.53
CA ARG A 350 -10.51 -29.72 -29.50
C ARG A 350 -9.97 -29.98 -28.09
N ILE A 351 -9.25 -31.09 -27.89
CA ILE A 351 -8.64 -31.42 -26.58
C ILE A 351 -7.58 -30.37 -26.21
N GLN A 352 -6.76 -29.95 -27.16
CA GLN A 352 -5.75 -28.90 -26.96
C GLN A 352 -6.39 -27.55 -26.62
N HIS A 353 -7.49 -27.18 -27.28
CA HIS A 353 -8.25 -25.97 -26.94
C HIS A 353 -8.84 -26.07 -25.52
N VAL A 354 -9.47 -27.20 -25.16
CA VAL A 354 -10.04 -27.40 -23.83
C VAL A 354 -8.96 -27.35 -22.76
N MET A 355 -7.81 -27.99 -22.99
CA MET A 355 -6.67 -27.95 -22.06
C MET A 355 -6.06 -26.56 -21.96
N SER A 356 -5.90 -25.83 -23.06
CA SER A 356 -5.42 -24.44 -23.05
C SER A 356 -6.38 -23.52 -22.29
N THR A 357 -7.69 -23.72 -22.47
CA THR A 357 -8.73 -22.99 -21.74
C THR A 357 -8.65 -23.31 -20.24
N ALA A 358 -8.52 -24.59 -19.89
CA ALA A 358 -8.37 -25.02 -18.50
C ALA A 358 -7.12 -24.39 -17.86
N VAL A 359 -5.96 -24.45 -18.53
CA VAL A 359 -4.72 -23.81 -18.05
C VAL A 359 -4.91 -22.29 -17.86
N GLY A 360 -5.58 -21.62 -18.81
CA GLY A 360 -5.92 -20.20 -18.68
C GLY A 360 -6.79 -19.88 -17.46
N THR A 361 -7.83 -20.71 -17.21
CA THR A 361 -8.68 -20.54 -16.01
C THR A 361 -7.93 -20.82 -14.72
N LEU A 362 -7.07 -21.84 -14.68
CA LEU A 362 -6.23 -22.16 -13.52
C LEU A 362 -5.24 -21.03 -13.22
N GLN A 363 -4.70 -20.38 -14.26
CA GLN A 363 -3.82 -19.23 -14.10
C GLN A 363 -4.56 -18.00 -13.57
N GLN A 364 -5.77 -17.74 -14.04
CA GLN A 364 -6.62 -16.69 -13.47
C GLN A 364 -6.97 -16.96 -12.00
N LEU A 365 -7.26 -18.21 -11.64
CA LEU A 365 -7.53 -18.59 -10.24
C LEU A 365 -6.28 -18.42 -9.36
N LEU A 366 -5.09 -18.72 -9.87
CA LEU A 366 -3.83 -18.45 -9.17
C LEU A 366 -3.62 -16.96 -8.92
N GLU A 367 -3.81 -16.12 -9.95
CA GLU A 367 -3.70 -14.66 -9.79
C GLU A 367 -4.72 -14.11 -8.78
N VAL A 368 -5.95 -14.63 -8.79
CA VAL A 368 -6.98 -14.23 -7.82
C VAL A 368 -6.59 -14.65 -6.41
N ARG A 369 -6.03 -15.86 -6.24
CA ARG A 369 -5.54 -16.34 -4.95
C ARG A 369 -4.39 -15.48 -4.42
N GLU A 370 -3.39 -15.15 -5.24
CA GLU A 370 -2.28 -14.28 -4.83
C GLU A 370 -2.77 -12.90 -4.39
N ARG A 371 -3.74 -12.32 -5.11
CA ARG A 371 -4.37 -11.04 -4.72
C ARG A 371 -5.14 -11.16 -3.41
N TYR A 372 -5.80 -12.29 -3.16
CA TYR A 372 -6.51 -12.53 -1.91
C TYR A 372 -5.55 -12.70 -0.73
N GLU A 373 -4.43 -13.40 -0.92
CA GLU A 373 -3.39 -13.52 0.11
C GLU A 373 -2.75 -12.17 0.44
N LEU A 374 -2.49 -11.32 -0.57
CA LEU A 374 -2.01 -9.96 -0.35
C LEU A 374 -3.03 -9.08 0.39
N LEU A 375 -4.32 -9.20 0.04
CA LEU A 375 -5.38 -8.47 0.74
C LEU A 375 -5.52 -8.93 2.19
N ASN A 376 -5.43 -10.23 2.47
CA ASN A 376 -5.44 -10.74 3.84
C ASN A 376 -4.25 -10.21 4.65
N PHE A 377 -3.06 -10.18 4.06
CA PHE A 377 -1.89 -9.60 4.71
C PHE A 377 -2.10 -8.11 5.03
N ASP A 378 -2.66 -7.33 4.09
CA ASP A 378 -2.98 -5.92 4.33
C ASP A 378 -4.04 -5.76 5.44
N LEU A 379 -5.05 -6.64 5.49
CA LEU A 379 -6.07 -6.65 6.56
C LEU A 379 -5.47 -6.96 7.92
N ASP A 380 -4.55 -7.91 8.01
CA ASP A 380 -3.85 -8.26 9.25
C ASP A 380 -2.93 -7.12 9.71
N LEU A 381 -2.23 -6.47 8.77
CA LEU A 381 -1.43 -5.27 9.07
C LEU A 381 -2.30 -4.12 9.58
N ILE A 382 -3.47 -3.89 8.98
CA ILE A 382 -4.42 -2.87 9.44
C ILE A 382 -4.93 -3.20 10.85
N ARG A 383 -5.21 -4.48 11.15
CA ARG A 383 -5.60 -4.92 12.50
C ARG A 383 -4.49 -4.65 13.52
N GLU A 384 -3.24 -4.92 13.18
CA GLU A 384 -2.07 -4.67 14.02
C GLU A 384 -1.80 -3.16 14.23
N ILE A 385 -1.94 -2.34 13.18
CA ILE A 385 -1.82 -0.89 13.30
C ILE A 385 -2.95 -0.33 14.19
N ASN A 386 -4.18 -0.81 14.02
CA ASN A 386 -5.30 -0.38 14.84
C ASN A 386 -5.16 -0.80 16.30
N SER A 387 -4.67 -2.02 16.57
CA SER A 387 -4.45 -2.48 17.95
C SER A 387 -3.36 -1.65 18.63
N THR A 388 -2.22 -1.46 17.95
CA THR A 388 -1.13 -0.63 18.47
C THR A 388 -1.58 0.80 18.70
N LEU A 389 -2.34 1.42 17.80
CA LEU A 389 -2.84 2.78 17.99
C LEU A 389 -3.82 2.89 19.18
N VAL A 390 -4.72 1.91 19.35
CA VAL A 390 -5.63 1.86 20.50
C VAL A 390 -4.86 1.75 21.81
N ASP A 391 -3.82 0.92 21.86
CA ASP A 391 -2.97 0.74 23.05
C ASP A 391 -2.22 2.02 23.42
N HIS A 392 -1.58 2.67 22.45
CA HIS A 392 -0.84 3.90 22.68
C HIS A 392 -1.74 5.06 23.14
N VAL A 393 -2.98 5.14 22.62
CA VAL A 393 -3.95 6.17 23.02
C VAL A 393 -4.56 5.87 24.40
N ALA A 394 -4.77 4.59 24.75
CA ALA A 394 -5.29 4.18 26.05
C ALA A 394 -4.26 4.37 27.19
N GLU A 395 -2.99 4.11 26.89
CA GLU A 395 -1.85 4.29 27.80
C GLU A 395 -1.39 5.76 27.93
N PHE A 396 -1.98 6.69 27.18
CA PHE A 396 -1.61 8.10 27.22
C PHE A 396 -1.79 8.71 28.62
N GLN A 397 -0.67 8.92 29.33
CA GLN A 397 -0.59 9.52 30.68
C GLN A 397 -0.03 10.96 30.68
N GLY A 398 0.02 11.62 29.53
CA GLY A 398 0.39 13.04 29.44
C GLY A 398 1.88 13.36 29.50
N GLU A 399 2.77 12.38 29.65
CA GLU A 399 4.22 12.59 29.55
C GLU A 399 4.82 11.75 28.41
N ASN A 400 5.31 12.48 27.39
CA ASN A 400 6.36 12.12 26.45
C ASN A 400 6.33 10.68 25.93
N HIS A 401 5.67 10.42 24.79
CA HIS A 401 6.09 9.52 23.70
C HIS A 401 4.92 9.39 22.69
N LEU A 402 4.45 10.50 22.14
CA LEU A 402 3.66 10.44 20.90
C LEU A 402 4.65 10.23 19.73
N PRO A 403 4.42 9.26 18.84
CA PRO A 403 5.00 9.33 17.50
C PRO A 403 4.62 10.68 16.91
N GLU A 404 5.54 11.35 16.20
CA GLU A 404 5.35 12.65 15.51
C GLU A 404 4.15 12.73 14.53
N LEU A 405 3.29 11.70 14.47
CA LEU A 405 2.13 11.61 13.57
C LEU A 405 0.86 12.30 14.08
N LEU A 406 0.74 12.66 15.35
CA LEU A 406 -0.47 13.27 15.93
C LEU A 406 -0.14 14.63 16.52
N ASP A 407 -0.25 15.69 15.70
CA ASP A 407 -0.10 17.09 16.10
C ASP A 407 -1.12 17.57 17.15
N ASN A 408 -2.08 16.70 17.54
CA ASN A 408 -3.14 17.03 18.47
C ASN A 408 -3.04 16.15 19.72
N ILE A 409 -2.94 16.78 20.88
CA ILE A 409 -3.08 16.13 22.19
C ILE A 409 -4.45 15.42 22.21
N PRO A 410 -4.50 14.10 22.43
CA PRO A 410 -5.77 13.37 22.42
C PRO A 410 -6.70 13.95 23.50
N THR A 411 -7.93 14.28 23.12
CA THR A 411 -8.93 14.77 24.08
C THR A 411 -9.27 13.66 25.07
N PRO A 412 -9.69 13.99 26.29
CA PRO A 412 -10.01 12.97 27.31
C PRO A 412 -11.13 12.02 26.88
N GLN A 413 -12.01 12.46 25.97
CA GLN A 413 -13.01 11.61 25.32
C GLN A 413 -12.39 10.56 24.40
N ILE A 414 -11.35 10.92 23.63
CA ILE A 414 -10.63 9.99 22.75
C ILE A 414 -9.87 8.94 23.56
N ILE A 415 -9.27 9.33 24.68
CA ILE A 415 -8.57 8.42 25.60
C ILE A 415 -9.57 7.41 26.20
N LEU A 416 -10.72 7.87 26.69
CA LEU A 416 -11.79 6.99 27.17
C LEU A 416 -12.31 6.07 26.07
N SER A 417 -12.47 6.58 24.86
CA SER A 417 -12.88 5.77 23.71
C SER A 417 -11.88 4.67 23.35
N ALA A 418 -10.58 4.95 23.43
CA ALA A 418 -9.53 3.95 23.22
C ALA A 418 -9.53 2.88 24.32
N ILE A 419 -9.71 3.28 25.60
CA ILE A 419 -9.82 2.35 26.73
C ILE A 419 -11.05 1.45 26.58
N ILE A 420 -12.19 2.00 26.14
CA ILE A 420 -13.41 1.21 25.88
C ILE A 420 -13.15 0.14 24.81
N LEU A 421 -12.43 0.50 23.74
CA LEU A 421 -12.02 -0.45 22.71
C LEU A 421 -11.09 -1.52 23.30
N GLN A 422 -10.08 -1.14 24.08
CA GLN A 422 -9.17 -2.09 24.75
C GLN A 422 -9.92 -3.13 25.59
N ILE A 423 -10.91 -2.71 26.40
CA ILE A 423 -11.73 -3.63 27.22
C ILE A 423 -12.51 -4.62 26.36
N ILE A 424 -13.10 -4.14 25.25
CA ILE A 424 -13.87 -5.01 24.34
C ILE A 424 -12.92 -6.01 23.67
N ARG A 425 -11.67 -5.61 23.37
CA ARG A 425 -10.65 -6.49 22.80
C ARG A 425 -10.21 -7.56 23.78
N ASP A 426 -9.92 -7.18 25.03
CA ASP A 426 -9.41 -8.10 26.07
C ASP A 426 -10.44 -9.20 26.42
N GLU A 427 -11.73 -8.92 26.21
CA GLU A 427 -12.85 -9.85 26.41
C GLU A 427 -13.22 -10.65 25.14
N GLY A 428 -12.42 -10.58 24.08
CA GLY A 428 -12.61 -11.38 22.86
C GLY A 428 -13.56 -10.78 21.83
N GLY A 429 -13.85 -9.47 21.91
CA GLY A 429 -14.56 -8.70 20.88
C GLY A 429 -16.05 -8.48 21.12
N GLU A 430 -16.65 -9.12 22.13
CA GLU A 430 -18.06 -8.97 22.50
C GLU A 430 -18.25 -8.82 24.01
N LEU A 431 -18.94 -7.78 24.46
CA LEU A 431 -19.26 -7.58 25.88
C LEU A 431 -20.71 -7.10 26.08
N PRO A 432 -21.47 -7.59 27.07
CA PRO A 432 -22.82 -7.09 27.32
C PRO A 432 -22.80 -5.62 27.77
N LEU A 433 -23.75 -4.82 27.26
CA LEU A 433 -23.82 -3.38 27.50
C LEU A 433 -23.89 -3.00 28.99
N THR A 434 -24.50 -3.83 29.83
CA THR A 434 -24.59 -3.61 31.28
C THR A 434 -23.23 -3.71 31.95
N GLU A 435 -22.45 -4.74 31.62
CA GLU A 435 -21.12 -4.96 32.16
C GLU A 435 -20.12 -3.91 31.64
N LEU A 436 -20.26 -3.55 30.35
CA LEU A 436 -19.46 -2.48 29.75
C LEU A 436 -19.69 -1.14 30.46
N LYS A 437 -20.95 -0.79 30.78
CA LYS A 437 -21.28 0.45 31.50
C LYS A 437 -20.72 0.47 32.91
N ASP A 438 -20.77 -0.65 33.63
CA ASP A 438 -20.23 -0.76 34.99
C ASP A 438 -18.70 -0.61 35.00
N ARG A 439 -18.01 -1.23 34.03
CA ARG A 439 -16.55 -1.11 33.87
C ARG A 439 -16.14 0.31 33.45
N ILE A 440 -16.86 0.92 32.51
CA ILE A 440 -16.64 2.32 32.10
C ILE A 440 -16.86 3.27 33.28
N GLY A 441 -17.92 3.06 34.07
CA GLY A 441 -18.19 3.88 35.26
C GLY A 441 -17.08 3.80 36.30
N ASN A 442 -16.55 2.60 36.55
CA ASN A 442 -15.43 2.40 37.46
C ASN A 442 -14.13 3.04 36.95
N LEU A 443 -13.85 2.97 35.64
CA LEU A 443 -12.67 3.58 35.03
C LEU A 443 -12.75 5.11 34.96
N ALA A 444 -13.94 5.66 34.69
CA ALA A 444 -14.18 7.10 34.75
C ALA A 444 -13.90 7.65 36.16
N ARG A 445 -14.36 6.94 37.20
CA ARG A 445 -14.08 7.31 38.61
C ARG A 445 -12.59 7.23 38.96
N GLN A 446 -11.85 6.24 38.43
CA GLN A 446 -10.41 6.11 38.66
C GLN A 446 -9.58 7.22 38.01
N ARG A 447 -10.08 7.83 36.93
CA ARG A 447 -9.41 8.94 36.22
C ARG A 447 -10.02 10.32 36.52
N GLU A 448 -10.76 10.45 37.63
CA GLU A 448 -11.41 11.71 38.05
C GLU A 448 -12.41 12.31 37.03
N MET A 449 -12.98 11.47 36.17
CA MET A 449 -13.98 11.86 35.16
C MET A 449 -15.39 11.48 35.58
N THR A 450 -16.39 12.15 34.99
CA THR A 450 -17.80 11.85 35.29
C THR A 450 -18.25 10.59 34.54
N GLU A 451 -19.14 9.79 35.15
CA GLU A 451 -19.75 8.62 34.48
C GLU A 451 -20.48 9.01 33.18
N PHE A 452 -21.01 10.22 33.14
CA PHE A 452 -21.64 10.80 31.95
C PHE A 452 -20.67 10.94 30.78
N GLU A 453 -19.42 11.33 31.03
CA GLU A 453 -18.38 11.44 29.99
C GLU A 453 -17.96 10.07 29.43
N GLY A 454 -17.89 9.05 30.29
CA GLY A 454 -17.63 7.66 29.86
C GLY A 454 -18.73 7.10 28.98
N ILE A 455 -20.00 7.34 29.37
CA ILE A 455 -21.16 6.94 28.55
C ILE A 455 -21.21 7.74 27.24
N ASN A 456 -20.86 9.03 27.26
CA ASN A 456 -20.80 9.85 26.06
C ASN A 456 -19.69 9.37 25.09
N ALA A 457 -18.54 8.95 25.60
CA ALA A 457 -17.47 8.34 24.81
C ALA A 457 -17.92 7.02 24.14
N LEU A 458 -18.70 6.18 24.85
CA LEU A 458 -19.31 4.99 24.28
C LEU A 458 -20.28 5.31 23.13
N TYR A 459 -21.17 6.28 23.32
CA TYR A 459 -22.09 6.68 22.24
C TYR A 459 -21.38 7.38 21.09
N THR A 460 -20.25 8.04 21.35
CA THR A 460 -19.38 8.60 20.30
C THR A 460 -18.78 7.50 19.44
N LEU A 461 -18.32 6.39 20.05
CA LEU A 461 -17.86 5.20 19.32
C LEU A 461 -18.95 4.57 18.46
N VAL A 462 -20.19 4.52 18.99
CA VAL A 462 -21.36 4.03 18.23
C VAL A 462 -21.72 4.98 17.09
N ALA A 463 -21.70 6.30 17.31
CA ALA A 463 -21.97 7.30 16.29
C ALA A 463 -20.95 7.23 15.14
N ASN A 464 -19.68 6.95 15.47
CA ASN A 464 -18.59 6.77 14.50
C ASN A 464 -18.52 5.35 13.89
N ARG A 465 -19.49 4.48 14.19
CA ARG A 465 -19.57 3.08 13.70
C ARG A 465 -18.37 2.21 14.05
N LEU A 466 -17.59 2.60 15.05
CA LEU A 466 -16.46 1.82 15.58
C LEU A 466 -16.96 0.66 16.46
N ILE A 467 -18.16 0.82 17.01
CA ILE A 467 -18.84 -0.17 17.84
C ILE A 467 -20.29 -0.32 17.36
N THR A 468 -20.82 -1.54 17.37
CA THR A 468 -22.24 -1.84 17.22
C THR A 468 -22.82 -2.40 18.51
N ILE A 469 -23.98 -1.90 18.90
CA ILE A 469 -24.77 -2.46 19.99
C ILE A 469 -25.91 -3.23 19.34
N ASP A 470 -25.90 -4.56 19.46
CA ASP A 470 -27.01 -5.37 19.01
C ASP A 470 -28.14 -5.25 20.05
N ARG A 471 -29.27 -4.65 19.65
CA ARG A 471 -30.43 -4.48 20.53
C ARG A 471 -31.44 -5.63 20.41
N SER A 472 -31.18 -6.60 19.54
CA SER A 472 -32.05 -7.75 19.32
C SER A 472 -31.91 -8.82 20.40
N GLU A 473 -30.74 -8.89 21.06
CA GLU A 473 -30.48 -9.81 22.15
C GLU A 473 -30.74 -9.17 23.52
N LYS A 474 -31.25 -9.96 24.48
CA LYS A 474 -31.59 -9.49 25.85
C LYS A 474 -30.38 -8.92 26.60
N THR A 475 -29.18 -9.38 26.26
CA THR A 475 -27.89 -8.98 26.83
C THR A 475 -27.33 -7.69 26.22
N ASN A 476 -27.89 -7.22 25.10
CA ASN A 476 -27.38 -6.13 24.28
C ASN A 476 -25.86 -6.19 24.07
N PRO A 477 -25.32 -7.18 23.34
CA PRO A 477 -23.88 -7.31 23.16
C PRO A 477 -23.34 -6.12 22.35
N VAL A 478 -22.15 -5.69 22.77
CA VAL A 478 -21.41 -4.58 22.19
C VAL A 478 -20.22 -5.19 21.45
N ARG A 479 -20.17 -5.00 20.13
CA ARG A 479 -19.11 -5.53 19.25
C ARG A 479 -18.27 -4.41 18.68
N ALA A 480 -16.96 -4.59 18.63
CA ALA A 480 -16.05 -3.65 18.00
C ALA A 480 -15.85 -3.99 16.52
N ASN A 481 -16.30 -3.09 15.64
CA ASN A 481 -16.22 -3.28 14.19
C ASN A 481 -14.81 -3.14 13.64
N ILE A 482 -13.90 -2.53 14.41
CA ILE A 482 -12.50 -2.31 14.04
C ILE A 482 -11.76 -3.64 13.83
N TRP A 483 -12.22 -4.72 14.46
CA TRP A 483 -11.59 -6.04 14.39
C TRP A 483 -12.36 -7.07 13.56
N SER A 484 -13.60 -6.77 13.17
CA SER A 484 -14.52 -7.72 12.51
C SER A 484 -14.46 -7.72 10.97
N ILE A 485 -13.35 -7.30 10.36
CA ILE A 485 -13.22 -7.22 8.89
C ILE A 485 -12.92 -8.57 8.26
#